data_AF-A0A2N9PCF0-F1
#
_entry.id   AF-A0A2N9PCF0-F1
#
_cell.length_a   1.000
_cell.length_b   1.000
_cell.length_c   1.000
_cell.angle_alpha   90.00
_cell.angle_beta   90.00
_cell.angle_gamma   90.00
#
_symmetry.space_group_name_H-M   'P 1'
#
loop_
_entity.id
_entity.type
_entity.pdbx_description
1 polymer ?
#
loop_
_entity_poly.entity_id
_entity_poly.type
_entity_poly.pdbx_seq_one_letter_code
_entity_poly.pdbx_strand_id
1 'polypeptide(L)'
;MTNNDIFKKLRVALQLRDDQIVEILELVDFRISKGELGNIFRNEDHPKYMECGDQILRNFLNGLILYLRGNKETPKTPLDVLNLNKQNIKKIQSEKKEKKSDKEFNPTNKQSFPQKKIKNSNPVFEPVRFKNGKKKN
;
A
#
# COMPACT_ATOMS: atom_id res chain seq x y z
N MET A 1 -5.33 -14.50 -17.87
CA MET A 1 -5.63 -14.28 -16.43
C MET A 1 -4.41 -14.75 -15.67
N THR A 2 -3.73 -13.82 -15.01
CA THR A 2 -2.51 -14.10 -14.24
C THR A 2 -2.83 -14.44 -12.78
N ASN A 3 -1.87 -14.96 -12.03
CA ASN A 3 -2.04 -15.18 -10.58
C ASN A 3 -2.36 -13.89 -9.83
N ASN A 4 -1.79 -12.76 -10.26
CA ASN A 4 -2.09 -11.44 -9.73
C ASN A 4 -3.58 -11.11 -9.95
N ASP A 5 -4.14 -11.39 -11.12
CA ASP A 5 -5.56 -11.18 -11.39
C ASP A 5 -6.44 -12.03 -10.48
N ILE A 6 -6.11 -13.32 -10.33
CA ILE A 6 -6.85 -14.23 -9.44
C ILE A 6 -6.82 -13.70 -8.02
N PHE A 7 -5.64 -13.34 -7.53
CA PHE A 7 -5.47 -12.88 -6.16
C PHE A 7 -6.19 -11.55 -5.91
N LYS A 8 -6.13 -10.60 -6.85
CA LYS A 8 -6.90 -9.35 -6.82
C LYS A 8 -8.40 -9.61 -6.78
N LYS A 9 -8.91 -10.52 -7.63
CA LYS A 9 -10.33 -10.90 -7.66
C LYS A 9 -10.78 -11.52 -6.35
N LEU A 10 -10.01 -12.44 -5.78
CA LEU A 10 -10.33 -13.07 -4.49
C LEU A 10 -10.37 -12.06 -3.35
N ARG A 11 -9.40 -11.14 -3.30
CA ARG A 11 -9.38 -10.06 -2.32
C ARG A 11 -10.67 -9.24 -2.37
N VAL A 12 -11.08 -8.82 -3.57
CA VAL A 12 -12.30 -8.00 -3.75
C VAL A 12 -13.56 -8.81 -3.46
N ALA A 13 -13.67 -10.04 -3.96
CA ALA A 13 -14.83 -10.90 -3.77
C ALA A 13 -15.12 -11.17 -2.28
N LEU A 14 -14.08 -11.45 -1.51
CA LEU A 14 -14.16 -11.76 -0.07
C LEU A 14 -14.06 -10.50 0.82
N GLN A 15 -13.97 -9.31 0.22
CA GLN A 15 -13.85 -8.03 0.91
C GLN A 15 -12.70 -8.01 1.94
N LEU A 16 -11.57 -8.60 1.55
CA LEU A 16 -10.39 -8.69 2.39
C LEU A 16 -9.53 -7.42 2.29
N ARG A 17 -8.98 -7.03 3.43
CA ARG A 17 -7.95 -5.99 3.52
C ARG A 17 -6.57 -6.62 3.48
N ASP A 18 -5.58 -5.82 3.12
CA ASP A 18 -4.18 -6.25 3.07
C ASP A 18 -3.70 -6.77 4.44
N ASP A 19 -4.16 -6.15 5.53
CA ASP A 19 -3.90 -6.60 6.91
C ASP A 19 -4.39 -8.04 7.14
N GLN A 20 -5.61 -8.32 6.70
CA GLN A 20 -6.26 -9.63 6.85
C GLN A 20 -5.60 -10.69 5.95
N ILE A 21 -5.14 -10.31 4.76
CA ILE A 21 -4.41 -11.24 3.89
C ILE A 21 -3.09 -11.66 4.52
N VAL A 22 -2.38 -10.75 5.20
CA VAL A 22 -1.17 -11.08 5.96
C VAL A 22 -1.53 -12.08 7.06
N GLU A 23 -2.55 -11.81 7.87
CA GLU A 23 -3.03 -12.74 8.91
C GLU A 23 -3.38 -14.13 8.34
N ILE A 24 -4.07 -14.19 7.19
CA ILE A 24 -4.43 -15.45 6.52
C ILE A 24 -3.20 -16.25 6.10
N LEU A 25 -2.17 -15.58 5.57
CA LEU A 25 -0.92 -16.23 5.16
C LEU A 25 -0.10 -16.69 6.37
N GLU A 26 -0.17 -15.96 7.48
CA GLU A 26 0.47 -16.37 8.73
C GLU A 26 -0.13 -17.65 9.32
N LEU A 27 -1.41 -17.96 9.08
CA LEU A 27 -2.03 -19.22 9.52
C LEU A 27 -1.39 -20.47 8.91
N VAL A 28 -0.70 -20.33 7.78
CA VAL A 28 0.03 -21.41 7.10
C VAL A 28 1.54 -21.19 7.17
N ASP A 29 1.99 -20.45 8.19
CA ASP A 29 3.39 -20.11 8.45
C ASP A 29 4.10 -19.38 7.28
N PHE A 30 3.33 -18.73 6.41
CA PHE A 30 3.87 -17.94 5.32
C PHE A 30 3.93 -16.46 5.71
N ARG A 31 5.15 -15.95 5.94
CA ARG A 31 5.38 -14.54 6.29
C ARG A 31 5.52 -13.70 5.03
N ILE A 32 4.68 -12.68 4.89
CA ILE A 32 4.79 -11.66 3.85
C ILE A 32 4.57 -10.27 4.46
N SER A 33 5.33 -9.28 4.02
CA SER A 33 5.11 -7.90 4.46
C SER A 33 3.96 -7.24 3.70
N LYS A 34 3.32 -6.24 4.31
CA LYS A 34 2.31 -5.42 3.63
C LYS A 34 2.86 -4.71 2.39
N GLY A 35 4.14 -4.38 2.38
CA GLY A 35 4.81 -3.74 1.24
C GLY A 35 4.91 -4.65 0.02
N GLU A 36 5.34 -5.91 0.24
CA GLU A 36 5.42 -6.93 -0.81
C GLU A 36 4.04 -7.28 -1.35
N LEU A 37 3.06 -7.43 -0.45
CA LEU A 37 1.67 -7.67 -0.85
C LEU A 37 1.12 -6.50 -1.69
N GLY A 38 1.44 -5.27 -1.30
CA GLY A 38 1.10 -4.08 -2.07
C GLY A 38 1.72 -4.09 -3.46
N ASN A 39 2.95 -4.56 -3.62
CA ASN A 39 3.62 -4.70 -4.92
C ASN A 39 2.94 -5.72 -5.83
N ILE A 40 2.47 -6.85 -5.29
CA ILE A 40 1.70 -7.87 -6.01
C ILE A 40 0.40 -7.30 -6.59
N PHE A 41 -0.24 -6.39 -5.86
CA PHE A 41 -1.50 -5.78 -6.28
C PHE A 41 -1.35 -4.54 -7.19
N ARG A 42 -0.12 -4.14 -7.53
CA ARG A 42 0.10 -3.05 -8.49
C ARG A 42 -0.24 -3.46 -9.92
N ASN A 43 -0.34 -2.46 -10.79
CA ASN A 43 -0.44 -2.68 -12.23
C ASN A 43 0.92 -3.11 -12.78
N GLU A 44 0.92 -3.88 -13.87
CA GLU A 44 2.14 -4.43 -14.49
C GLU A 44 3.14 -3.34 -14.92
N ASP A 45 2.65 -2.17 -15.32
CA ASP A 45 3.49 -1.02 -15.72
C ASP A 45 4.17 -0.31 -14.55
N HIS A 46 3.85 -0.65 -13.30
CA HIS A 46 4.38 0.06 -12.15
C HIS A 46 5.82 -0.41 -11.84
N PRO A 47 6.80 0.49 -11.56
CA PRO A 47 8.21 0.10 -11.32
C PRO A 47 8.45 -0.93 -10.20
N LYS A 48 7.61 -0.90 -9.17
CA LYS A 48 7.59 -1.85 -8.04
C LYS A 48 6.60 -3.01 -8.20
N TYR A 49 6.08 -3.25 -9.40
CA TYR A 49 5.22 -4.40 -9.67
C TYR A 49 5.99 -5.69 -9.38
N MET A 50 5.33 -6.65 -8.76
CA MET A 50 5.87 -7.99 -8.56
C MET A 50 4.83 -9.02 -8.98
N GLU A 51 5.26 -10.04 -9.69
CA GLU A 51 4.39 -11.17 -10.05
C GLU A 51 4.04 -11.99 -8.81
N CYS A 52 2.80 -12.48 -8.76
CA CYS A 52 2.33 -13.40 -7.74
C CYS A 52 2.77 -14.81 -8.10
N GLY A 53 3.76 -15.34 -7.37
CA GLY A 53 4.18 -16.73 -7.55
C GLY A 53 3.09 -17.73 -7.12
N ASP A 54 3.10 -18.90 -7.76
CA ASP A 54 2.17 -20.00 -7.43
C ASP A 54 2.20 -20.39 -5.95
N GLN A 55 3.38 -20.30 -5.32
CA GLN A 55 3.56 -20.61 -3.91
C GLN A 55 2.74 -19.68 -3.00
N ILE A 56 2.69 -18.39 -3.31
CA ILE A 56 1.94 -17.40 -2.54
C ILE A 56 0.45 -17.68 -2.69
N LEU A 57 -0.01 -17.89 -3.93
CA LEU A 57 -1.41 -18.14 -4.20
C LEU A 57 -1.89 -19.47 -3.56
N ARG A 58 -1.08 -20.53 -3.64
CA ARG A 58 -1.37 -21.82 -2.99
C ARG A 58 -1.49 -21.68 -1.48
N ASN A 59 -0.52 -21.03 -0.85
CA ASN A 59 -0.53 -20.81 0.60
C ASN A 59 -1.72 -19.95 1.02
N PHE A 60 -2.03 -18.90 0.26
CA PHE A 60 -3.20 -18.06 0.52
C PHE A 60 -4.51 -18.87 0.47
N LEU A 61 -4.70 -19.72 -0.55
CA LEU A 61 -5.89 -20.57 -0.67
C LEU A 61 -6.00 -21.58 0.49
N ASN A 62 -4.89 -22.17 0.93
CA ASN A 62 -4.87 -23.04 2.11
C ASN A 62 -5.21 -22.25 3.40
N GLY A 63 -4.66 -21.04 3.54
CA GLY A 63 -4.97 -20.14 4.65
C GLY A 63 -6.44 -19.71 4.65
N LEU A 64 -7.05 -19.49 3.49
CA LEU A 64 -8.47 -19.16 3.37
C LEU A 64 -9.38 -20.26 3.92
N ILE A 65 -9.01 -21.53 3.74
CA ILE A 65 -9.76 -22.65 4.32
C ILE A 65 -9.75 -22.53 5.85
N LEU A 66 -8.60 -22.29 6.46
CA LEU A 66 -8.48 -22.11 7.91
C LEU A 66 -9.21 -20.86 8.40
N TYR A 67 -9.18 -19.77 7.63
CA TYR A 67 -9.82 -18.50 7.99
C TYR A 67 -11.35 -18.57 7.94
N LEU A 68 -11.92 -19.10 6.84
CA LEU A 68 -13.37 -19.14 6.62
C LEU A 68 -14.06 -20.33 7.25
N ARG A 69 -13.46 -21.53 7.18
CA ARG A 69 -14.05 -22.78 7.68
C ARG A 69 -13.58 -23.13 9.08
N GLY A 70 -12.45 -22.58 9.53
CA GLY A 70 -11.84 -22.98 10.80
C GLY A 70 -11.12 -24.33 10.70
N ASN A 71 -10.53 -24.75 11.81
CA ASN A 71 -9.91 -26.08 11.94
C ASN A 71 -10.97 -27.10 12.39
N LYS A 72 -10.60 -28.40 12.41
CA LYS A 72 -11.54 -29.47 12.79
C LYS A 72 -12.13 -29.30 14.19
N GLU A 73 -11.36 -28.72 15.11
CA GLU A 73 -11.75 -28.50 16.50
C GLU A 73 -12.63 -27.25 16.71
N THR A 74 -12.49 -26.24 15.83
CA THR A 74 -13.24 -24.97 15.89
C THR A 74 -13.80 -24.62 14.51
N PRO A 75 -14.93 -25.23 14.12
CA PRO A 75 -15.56 -24.92 12.85
C PRO A 75 -16.10 -23.48 12.88
N LYS A 76 -15.85 -22.75 11.79
CA LYS A 76 -16.38 -21.42 11.52
C LYS A 76 -17.35 -21.47 10.36
N THR A 77 -18.44 -20.72 10.46
CA THR A 77 -19.37 -20.54 9.35
C THR A 77 -18.83 -19.43 8.43
N PRO A 78 -18.62 -19.70 7.12
CA PRO A 78 -18.08 -18.70 6.20
C PRO A 78 -18.92 -17.42 6.09
N LEU A 79 -20.24 -17.55 6.21
CA LEU A 79 -21.17 -16.41 6.13
C LEU A 79 -20.93 -15.39 7.24
N ASP A 80 -20.64 -15.86 8.45
CA ASP A 80 -20.41 -15.00 9.61
C ASP A 80 -19.12 -14.20 9.42
N VAL A 81 -18.05 -14.85 8.95
CA VAL A 81 -16.77 -14.19 8.67
C VAL A 81 -16.92 -13.11 7.60
N LEU A 82 -17.66 -13.38 6.52
CA LEU A 82 -17.91 -12.38 5.47
C LEU A 82 -18.74 -11.20 5.98
N ASN A 83 -19.73 -11.45 6.84
CA ASN A 83 -20.52 -10.39 7.45
C ASN A 83 -19.67 -9.52 8.37
N LEU A 84 -18.74 -10.11 9.14
CA LEU A 84 -17.78 -9.38 9.96
C LEU A 84 -16.86 -8.50 9.10
N ASN A 85 -16.34 -9.01 7.98
CA ASN A 85 -15.53 -8.22 7.03
C ASN A 85 -16.31 -6.99 6.52
N LYS A 86 -17.57 -7.18 6.12
CA LYS A 86 -18.46 -6.09 5.69
C LYS A 86 -18.67 -5.04 6.78
N GLN A 87 -18.93 -5.49 8.00
CA GLN A 87 -19.14 -4.60 9.16
C GLN A 87 -17.87 -3.80 9.47
N ASN A 88 -16.70 -4.44 9.45
CA ASN A 88 -15.41 -3.77 9.65
C ASN A 88 -15.17 -2.67 8.61
N ILE A 89 -15.48 -2.93 7.35
CA ILE A 89 -15.38 -1.92 6.28
C ILE A 89 -16.32 -0.74 6.54
N LYS A 90 -17.58 -1.00 6.94
CA LYS A 90 -18.57 0.05 7.25
C LYS A 90 -18.12 0.92 8.43
N LYS A 91 -17.66 0.30 9.53
CA LYS A 91 -17.19 1.00 10.73
C LYS A 91 -16.03 1.96 10.43
N ILE A 92 -15.08 1.51 9.63
CA ILE A 92 -13.93 2.35 9.24
C ILE A 92 -14.36 3.53 8.35
N GLN A 93 -15.40 3.36 7.54
CA GLN A 93 -15.95 4.45 6.73
C GLN A 93 -16.71 5.49 7.59
N SER A 94 -17.46 5.07 8.62
CA SER A 94 -18.13 5.99 9.53
C SER A 94 -17.13 6.78 10.40
N GLU A 95 -16.11 6.13 10.95
CA GLU A 95 -15.06 6.79 11.75
C GLU A 95 -14.23 7.81 10.94
N LYS A 96 -14.02 7.54 9.64
CA LYS A 96 -13.36 8.51 8.74
C LYS A 96 -14.24 9.72 8.39
N LYS A 97 -15.56 9.61 8.55
CA LYS A 97 -16.52 10.69 8.25
C LYS A 97 -16.63 11.68 9.42
N GLU A 98 -16.58 11.20 10.66
CA GLU A 98 -16.51 12.05 11.87
C GLU A 98 -15.19 12.84 11.95
N LYS A 99 -14.04 12.26 11.56
CA LYS A 99 -12.75 12.98 11.55
C LYS A 99 -12.62 14.08 10.47
N LYS A 100 -13.63 14.26 9.61
CA LYS A 100 -13.62 15.28 8.54
C LYS A 100 -14.46 16.53 8.86
N SER A 101 -15.34 16.51 9.87
CA SER A 101 -16.19 17.67 10.19
C SER A 101 -15.50 18.78 10.99
N ASP A 102 -14.34 18.51 11.62
CA ASP A 102 -13.67 19.49 12.50
C ASP A 102 -12.40 20.12 11.89
N LYS A 103 -12.22 20.04 10.57
CA LYS A 103 -11.17 20.79 9.86
C LYS A 103 -11.77 21.91 9.05
N GLU A 104 -12.39 22.85 9.76
CA GLU A 104 -12.61 24.20 9.25
C GLU A 104 -11.24 24.81 8.95
N PHE A 105 -10.99 25.14 7.69
CA PHE A 105 -9.76 25.80 7.26
C PHE A 105 -9.75 27.21 7.85
N ASN A 106 -8.92 27.43 8.88
CA ASN A 106 -8.74 28.76 9.47
C ASN A 106 -7.58 29.49 8.76
N PRO A 107 -7.82 30.52 7.92
CA PRO A 107 -6.78 31.18 7.16
C PRO A 107 -6.08 32.27 7.99
N THR A 108 -5.65 31.99 9.22
CA THR A 108 -4.95 33.00 10.05
C THR A 108 -4.01 32.34 11.06
N ASN A 109 -2.88 31.83 10.59
CA ASN A 109 -1.64 31.96 11.36
C ASN A 109 -0.41 31.86 10.45
N LYS A 110 0.01 32.98 9.86
CA LYS A 110 1.37 33.13 9.33
C LYS A 110 2.31 33.25 10.53
N GLN A 111 2.70 32.12 11.12
CA GLN A 111 3.95 32.08 11.87
C GLN A 111 5.10 32.13 10.86
N SER A 112 5.77 33.28 10.83
CA SER A 112 7.05 33.45 10.16
C SER A 112 8.06 32.47 10.76
N PHE A 113 8.37 31.41 10.02
CA PHE A 113 9.56 30.61 10.31
C PHE A 113 10.79 31.54 10.24
N PRO A 114 11.70 31.51 11.23
CA PRO A 114 12.94 32.27 11.11
C PRO A 114 13.72 31.72 9.92
N GLN A 115 13.93 32.56 8.90
CA GLN A 115 14.84 32.26 7.82
C GLN A 115 16.23 32.06 8.41
N LYS A 116 16.69 30.81 8.44
CA LYS A 116 18.09 30.50 8.75
C LYS A 116 18.92 31.17 7.65
N LYS A 117 19.60 32.27 7.96
CA LYS A 117 20.55 32.91 7.05
C LYS A 117 21.60 31.86 6.68
N ILE A 118 21.52 31.37 5.44
CA ILE A 118 22.61 30.63 4.84
C ILE A 118 23.75 31.63 4.73
N LYS A 119 24.82 31.42 5.51
CA LYS A 119 26.07 32.15 5.30
C LYS A 119 26.62 31.66 3.96
N ASN A 120 26.63 32.54 2.97
CA ASN A 120 27.34 32.29 1.73
C ASN A 120 28.84 32.23 2.04
N SER A 121 29.39 31.04 2.22
CA SER A 121 30.80 30.81 1.92
C SER A 121 30.91 30.69 0.40
N ASN A 122 31.60 31.64 -0.23
CA ASN A 122 31.88 31.61 -1.66
C ASN A 122 32.47 30.25 -2.05
N PRO A 123 31.85 29.45 -2.95
CA PRO A 123 32.59 28.42 -3.64
C PRO A 123 33.50 29.13 -4.65
N VAL A 124 34.82 29.00 -4.49
CA VAL A 124 35.76 29.35 -5.56
C VAL A 124 35.51 28.38 -6.70
N PHE A 125 34.68 28.80 -7.66
CA PHE A 125 34.50 28.09 -8.91
C PHE A 125 34.79 29.07 -10.04
N GLU A 126 35.96 28.93 -10.65
CA GLU A 126 36.31 29.68 -11.85
C GLU A 126 35.41 29.21 -13.02
N PRO A 127 34.77 30.12 -13.77
CA PRO A 127 33.98 29.71 -14.92
C PRO A 127 34.89 29.30 -16.08
N VAL A 128 34.91 28.01 -16.41
CA VAL A 128 35.56 27.47 -17.61
C VAL A 128 34.87 28.05 -18.85
N ARG A 129 35.58 28.89 -19.61
CA ARG A 129 35.11 29.47 -20.88
C ARG A 129 35.34 28.48 -22.02
N PHE A 130 34.27 27.91 -22.57
CA PHE A 130 34.33 27.16 -23.82
C PHE A 130 34.41 28.12 -25.01
N LYS A 131 35.47 28.03 -25.82
CA LYS A 131 35.59 28.76 -27.09
C LYS A 131 34.79 28.01 -28.17
N ASN A 132 33.57 28.46 -28.47
CA ASN A 132 32.83 27.99 -29.64
C ASN A 132 33.49 28.54 -30.91
N GLY A 133 34.32 27.73 -31.55
CA GLY A 133 34.92 28.01 -32.85
C GLY A 133 33.90 27.87 -33.99
N LYS A 134 33.07 28.89 -34.22
CA LYS A 134 32.48 29.14 -35.54
C LYS A 134 33.30 30.23 -36.23
N LYS A 135 34.26 29.85 -37.07
CA LYS A 135 34.76 30.75 -38.12
C LYS A 135 33.92 30.51 -39.37
N LYS A 136 33.09 31.50 -39.69
CA LYS A 136 32.68 31.78 -41.07
C LYS A 136 33.86 32.46 -41.75
N ASN A 137 34.29 31.92 -42.88
CA ASN A 137 34.57 32.58 -44.15
C ASN A 137 35.03 31.52 -45.14
#